data_AF-A0A510N8H7-F1
#
_entry.id   AF-A0A510N8H7-F1
#
_cell.length_a   1.000
_cell.length_b   1.000
_cell.length_c   1.000
_cell.angle_alpha   90.00
_cell.angle_beta   90.00
_cell.angle_gamma   90.00
#
_symmetry.space_group_name_H-M   'P 1'
#
loop_
_entity.id
_entity.type
_entity.pdbx_description
1 polymer ?
#
loop_
_entity_poly.entity_id
_entity_poly.type
_entity_poly.pdbx_seq_one_letter_code
_entity_poly.pdbx_strand_id
1 'polypeptide(L)'
;MFETFTQLSTILAETGSNMPAITPKAAAALAVGLAALAAGYAERGIGSAAVGAIAEDPDLFGTGLILTVLPETLVILALVVVFVVPTPF
;
A
#
# COMPACT_ATOMS: atom_id res chain seq x y z
N MET A 1 -49.45 -2.74 -6.23
CA MET A 1 -48.86 -3.81 -5.40
C MET A 1 -47.90 -4.69 -6.22
N PHE A 2 -48.26 -5.16 -7.41
CA PHE A 2 -47.33 -5.88 -8.30
C PHE A 2 -46.23 -4.99 -8.89
N GLU A 3 -46.55 -3.79 -9.41
CA GLU A 3 -45.52 -2.89 -9.97
C GLU A 3 -44.48 -2.41 -8.95
N THR A 4 -44.91 -2.17 -7.71
CA THR A 4 -44.03 -1.88 -6.57
C THR A 4 -43.07 -3.03 -6.27
N PHE A 5 -43.49 -4.28 -6.50
CA PHE A 5 -42.63 -5.46 -6.32
C PHE A 5 -41.64 -5.60 -7.48
N THR A 6 -42.08 -5.31 -8.69
CA THR A 6 -41.21 -5.27 -9.88
C THR A 6 -40.15 -4.19 -9.73
N GLN A 7 -40.52 -2.97 -9.33
CA GLN A 7 -39.56 -1.88 -9.02
C GLN A 7 -38.58 -2.28 -7.92
N LEU A 8 -39.05 -2.93 -6.84
CA LEU A 8 -38.17 -3.42 -5.79
C LEU A 8 -37.16 -4.44 -6.33
N SER A 9 -37.60 -5.39 -7.16
CA SER A 9 -36.70 -6.38 -7.79
C SER A 9 -35.68 -5.74 -8.75
N THR A 10 -36.07 -4.64 -9.41
CA THR A 10 -35.20 -3.92 -10.34
C THR A 10 -34.14 -3.12 -9.58
N ILE A 11 -34.52 -2.45 -8.49
CA ILE A 11 -33.61 -1.72 -7.59
C ILE A 11 -32.62 -2.67 -6.91
N LEU A 12 -33.06 -3.86 -6.49
CA LEU A 12 -32.15 -4.87 -5.94
C LEU A 12 -31.14 -5.37 -7.00
N ALA A 13 -31.57 -5.55 -8.24
CA ALA A 13 -30.69 -5.96 -9.34
C ALA A 13 -29.67 -4.87 -9.73
N GLU A 14 -30.07 -3.60 -9.75
CA GLU A 14 -29.16 -2.46 -9.99
C GLU A 14 -28.18 -2.24 -8.83
N THR A 15 -28.61 -2.45 -7.58
CA THR A 15 -27.73 -2.32 -6.40
C THR A 15 -26.65 -3.41 -6.40
N GLY A 16 -26.98 -4.63 -6.84
CA GLY A 16 -26.03 -5.72 -6.96
C GLY A 16 -25.01 -5.57 -8.11
N SER A 17 -25.37 -4.85 -9.18
CA SER A 17 -24.50 -4.65 -10.36
C SER A 17 -23.60 -3.41 -10.28
N ASN A 18 -23.92 -2.42 -9.43
CA ASN A 18 -23.17 -1.16 -9.30
C ASN A 18 -22.07 -1.17 -8.23
N MET A 19 -21.78 -2.30 -7.56
CA MET A 19 -20.66 -2.35 -6.63
C MET A 19 -19.32 -2.41 -7.38
N PRO A 20 -18.36 -1.50 -7.10
CA PRO A 20 -17.04 -1.55 -7.73
C PRO A 20 -16.36 -2.90 -7.49
N ALA A 21 -15.87 -3.53 -8.57
CA ALA A 21 -15.17 -4.82 -8.50
C ALA A 21 -13.92 -4.77 -7.59
N ILE A 22 -13.27 -3.61 -7.52
CA ILE A 22 -12.20 -3.31 -6.58
C ILE A 22 -12.74 -2.29 -5.58
N THR A 23 -12.88 -2.70 -4.32
CA THR A 23 -13.27 -1.77 -3.26
C THR A 23 -12.14 -0.77 -2.99
N PRO A 24 -12.43 0.45 -2.51
CA PRO A 24 -11.40 1.44 -2.17
C PRO A 24 -10.32 0.89 -1.22
N LYS A 25 -10.71 0.05 -0.25
CA LYS A 25 -9.78 -0.61 0.67
C LYS A 25 -8.91 -1.68 0.00
N ALA A 26 -9.46 -2.45 -0.94
CA ALA A 26 -8.68 -3.41 -1.72
C ALA A 26 -7.65 -2.69 -2.61
N ALA A 27 -8.04 -1.58 -3.25
CA ALA A 27 -7.11 -0.74 -3.99
C ALA A 27 -6.01 -0.15 -3.10
N ALA A 28 -6.36 0.32 -1.90
CA ALA A 28 -5.40 0.83 -0.92
C ALA A 28 -4.40 -0.26 -0.48
N ALA A 29 -4.88 -1.47 -0.18
CA ALA A 29 -4.03 -2.60 0.20
C ALA A 29 -3.05 -2.98 -0.92
N LEU A 30 -3.52 -3.00 -2.18
CA LEU A 30 -2.65 -3.24 -3.34
C LEU A 30 -1.61 -2.13 -3.51
N ALA A 31 -2.00 -0.87 -3.40
CA ALA A 31 -1.07 0.26 -3.52
C ALA A 31 0.03 0.20 -2.46
N VAL A 32 -0.32 -0.08 -1.20
CA VAL A 32 0.66 -0.22 -0.11
C VAL A 32 1.54 -1.45 -0.31
N GLY A 33 0.97 -2.59 -0.73
CA GLY A 33 1.75 -3.79 -1.03
C GLY A 33 2.79 -3.57 -2.13
N LEU A 34 2.42 -2.86 -3.20
CA LEU A 34 3.36 -2.51 -4.28
C LEU A 34 4.43 -1.51 -3.82
N ALA A 35 4.06 -0.51 -3.02
CA ALA A 35 5.02 0.43 -2.45
C ALA A 35 6.03 -0.27 -1.53
N ALA A 36 5.57 -1.20 -0.68
CA ALA A 36 6.44 -1.99 0.19
C ALA A 36 7.39 -2.90 -0.60
N LEU A 37 6.92 -3.52 -1.69
CA LEU A 37 7.78 -4.29 -2.58
C LEU A 37 8.86 -3.42 -3.25
N ALA A 38 8.48 -2.23 -3.73
CA ALA A 38 9.43 -1.30 -4.34
C ALA A 38 10.49 -0.82 -3.35
N ALA A 39 10.10 -0.55 -2.10
CA ALA A 39 11.03 -0.17 -1.04
C ALA A 39 12.01 -1.29 -0.70
N GLY A 40 11.52 -2.52 -0.49
CA GLY A 40 12.41 -3.67 -0.24
C GLY A 40 13.35 -3.96 -1.41
N TYR A 41 12.92 -3.70 -2.65
CA TYR A 41 13.79 -3.81 -3.82
C TYR A 41 14.92 -2.76 -3.80
N ALA A 42 14.62 -1.52 -3.43
CA ALA A 42 15.63 -0.48 -3.28
C ALA A 42 16.60 -0.79 -2.12
N GLU A 43 16.06 -1.26 -1.00
CA GLU A 43 16.82 -1.57 0.21
C GLU A 43 17.82 -2.71 0.01
N ARG A 44 17.49 -3.71 -0.83
CA ARG A 44 18.44 -4.78 -1.21
C ARG A 44 19.78 -4.22 -1.69
N GLY A 45 19.76 -3.20 -2.54
CA GLY A 45 20.97 -2.57 -3.06
C GLY A 45 21.70 -1.79 -1.97
N ILE A 46 20.96 -0.94 -1.27
CA ILE A 46 21.48 -0.03 -0.24
C ILE A 46 22.12 -0.83 0.91
N GLY A 47 21.45 -1.88 1.40
CA GLY A 47 21.96 -2.72 2.49
C GLY A 47 23.25 -3.44 2.12
N SER A 48 23.33 -3.98 0.90
CA SER A 48 24.55 -4.66 0.42
C SER A 48 25.75 -3.70 0.30
N ALA A 49 25.50 -2.48 -0.18
CA ALA A 49 26.52 -1.44 -0.27
C ALA A 49 26.95 -0.92 1.10
N ALA A 50 25.98 -0.69 2.01
CA ALA A 50 26.23 -0.22 3.36
C ALA A 50 27.08 -1.21 4.16
N VAL A 51 26.75 -2.51 4.12
CA VAL A 51 27.54 -3.54 4.81
C VAL A 51 28.94 -3.66 4.21
N GLY A 52 29.08 -3.54 2.88
CA GLY A 52 30.39 -3.52 2.22
C GLY A 52 31.26 -2.33 2.67
N ALA A 53 30.68 -1.13 2.73
CA ALA A 53 31.36 0.07 3.19
C ALA A 53 31.75 -0.01 4.67
N ILE A 54 30.89 -0.56 5.53
CA ILE A 54 31.18 -0.77 6.96
C ILE A 54 32.30 -1.78 7.17
N ALA A 55 32.42 -2.78 6.29
CA ALA A 55 33.51 -3.75 6.33
C ALA A 55 34.87 -3.13 5.97
N GLU A 56 34.89 -2.08 5.13
CA GLU A 56 36.09 -1.33 4.78
C GLU A 56 36.43 -0.26 5.82
N ASP A 57 35.43 0.48 6.31
CA ASP A 57 35.57 1.52 7.31
C ASP A 57 34.40 1.49 8.32
N PRO A 58 34.64 1.07 9.58
CA PRO A 58 33.59 0.98 10.60
C PRO A 58 32.99 2.34 10.98
N ASP A 59 33.69 3.45 10.74
CA ASP A 59 33.18 4.79 11.03
C ASP A 59 31.99 5.15 10.10
N LEU A 60 31.83 4.43 8.98
CA LEU A 60 30.70 4.58 8.06
C LEU A 60 29.41 3.94 8.54
N PHE A 61 29.39 3.27 9.71
CA PHE A 61 28.18 2.65 10.25
C PHE A 61 26.98 3.61 10.32
N GLY A 62 27.19 4.83 10.84
CA GLY A 62 26.11 5.82 10.97
C GLY A 62 25.54 6.24 9.62
N THR A 63 26.40 6.48 8.63
CA THR A 63 26.00 6.81 7.26
C THR A 63 25.29 5.63 6.62
N GLY A 64 25.81 4.41 6.75
CA GLY A 64 25.15 3.20 6.25
C GLY A 64 23.72 3.05 6.79
N LEU A 65 23.54 3.28 8.10
CA LEU A 65 22.24 3.19 8.77
C LEU A 65 21.23 4.23 8.26
N ILE A 66 21.66 5.50 8.11
CA ILE A 66 20.82 6.58 7.58
C ILE A 66 20.35 6.27 6.16
N LEU A 67 21.27 5.74 5.34
CA LEU A 67 20.99 5.43 3.94
C LEU A 67 20.01 4.25 3.82
N THR A 68 20.12 3.24 4.68
CA THR A 68 19.15 2.13 4.74
C THR A 68 17.77 2.54 5.26
N VAL A 69 17.67 3.57 6.11
CA VAL A 69 16.39 4.05 6.65
C VAL A 69 15.61 4.94 5.68
N LEU A 70 16.27 5.51 4.66
CA LEU A 70 15.60 6.37 3.67
C LEU A 70 14.41 5.68 2.98
N PRO A 71 14.54 4.45 2.43
CA PRO A 71 13.42 3.67 1.88
C PRO A 71 12.26 3.47 2.88
N GLU A 72 12.55 3.20 4.15
CA GLU A 72 11.56 2.98 5.21
C GLU A 72 10.59 4.15 5.35
N THR A 73 11.09 5.39 5.22
CA THR A 73 10.25 6.58 5.32
C THR A 73 9.14 6.60 4.27
N LEU A 74 9.42 6.12 3.05
CA LEU A 74 8.43 6.04 1.98
C LEU A 74 7.38 4.96 2.26
N VAL A 75 7.79 3.82 2.84
CA VAL A 75 6.86 2.75 3.23
C VAL A 75 5.90 3.23 4.31
N ILE A 76 6.40 3.97 5.30
CA ILE A 76 5.55 4.53 6.37
C ILE A 76 4.52 5.50 5.77
N LEU A 77 4.94 6.37 4.84
CA LEU A 77 4.00 7.29 4.17
C LEU A 77 2.97 6.54 3.32
N ALA A 78 3.36 5.46 2.65
CA ALA A 78 2.41 4.61 1.91
C ALA A 78 1.43 3.91 2.86
N LEU A 79 1.89 3.40 4.00
CA LEU A 79 1.06 2.72 4.99
C LEU A 79 -0.07 3.62 5.53
N VAL A 80 0.16 4.93 5.64
CA VAL A 80 -0.86 5.91 6.05
C VAL A 80 -2.11 5.84 5.16
N VAL A 81 -1.98 5.49 3.87
CA VAL A 81 -3.09 5.36 2.93
C VAL A 81 -4.14 4.36 3.42
N VAL A 82 -3.73 3.26 4.07
CA VAL A 82 -4.67 2.25 4.59
C VAL A 82 -5.61 2.84 5.65
N PHE A 83 -5.12 3.78 6.45
CA PHE A 83 -5.89 4.44 7.51
C PHE A 83 -6.75 5.59 6.97
N VAL A 84 -6.24 6.34 6.00
CA VAL A 84 -6.94 7.52 5.45
C VAL A 84 -8.07 7.14 4.51
N VAL A 85 -7.95 6.03 3.77
CA VAL A 85 -9.01 5.62 2.83
C VAL A 85 -10.29 5.28 3.59
N PRO A 86 -11.43 5.94 3.30
CA PRO A 86 -12.68 5.70 4.00
C PRO A 86 -13.27 4.33 3.64
N THR A 87 -13.99 3.73 4.58
CA THR A 87 -14.85 2.58 4.31
C THR A 87 -16.14 3.09 3.66
N PRO A 88 -16.52 2.62 2.45
CA PRO A 88 -17.84 2.93 1.92
C PRO A 88 -18.88 2.25 2.84
N PHE A 89 -19.82 3.05 3.34
CA PHE A 89 -21.04 2.58 4.00
C PHE A 89 -22.13 2.47 2.94
#